data_AF-A0A0R0GUZ3-F1
#
_entry.id   AF-A0A0R0GUZ3-F1
#
_cell.length_a   1.000
_cell.length_b   1.000
_cell.length_c   1.000
_cell.angle_alpha   90.00
_cell.angle_beta   90.00
_cell.angle_gamma   90.00
#
_symmetry.space_group_name_H-M   'P 1'
#
loop_
_entity.id
_entity.type
_entity.pdbx_description
1 polymer ?
#
loop_
_entity_poly.entity_id
_entity_poly.type
_entity_poly.pdbx_seq_one_letter_code
_entity_poly.pdbx_strand_id
1 'polypeptide(L)' 'MILGNSRWVHAMEWSGQKEFATSLEVPFVVDGSEAGLLKRYGPLTFLKVHDAGHMVPMDQPKTALEMLKK' A
#
# COMPACT_ATOMS: atom_id res chain seq x y z
N MET A 1 5.90 11.22 -5.39
CA MET A 1 6.91 10.32 -6.01
C MET A 1 6.53 8.83 -5.87
N ILE A 2 5.29 8.41 -6.17
CA ILE A 2 4.84 7.02 -5.92
C ILE A 2 5.02 6.10 -7.14
N LEU A 3 5.05 6.66 -8.35
CA LEU A 3 5.10 5.87 -9.60
C LEU A 3 6.35 5.00 -9.72
N GLY A 4 7.51 5.50 -9.27
CA GLY A 4 8.77 4.75 -9.27
C GLY A 4 8.71 3.52 -8.36
N ASN A 5 8.22 3.70 -7.13
CA ASN A 5 8.07 2.61 -6.16
C ASN A 5 7.07 1.57 -6.63
N SER A 6 5.94 1.99 -7.21
CA SER A 6 4.96 1.05 -7.77
C SER A 6 5.58 0.18 -8.86
N ARG A 7 6.33 0.76 -9.80
CA ARG A 7 7.04 0.00 -10.85
C ARG A 7 8.04 -0.99 -10.26
N TRP A 8 8.80 -0.58 -9.25
CA TRP A 8 9.78 -1.46 -8.61
C TRP A 8 9.11 -2.66 -7.93
N VAL A 9 8.03 -2.43 -7.16
CA VAL A 9 7.28 -3.51 -6.49
C VAL A 9 6.65 -4.47 -7.50
N HIS A 10 6.17 -3.97 -8.65
CA HIS A 10 5.65 -4.83 -9.72
C HIS A 10 6.76 -5.60 -10.47
N ALA A 11 7.96 -5.04 -10.57
CA ALA A 11 9.11 -5.66 -11.23
C ALA A 11 9.90 -6.62 -10.32
N MET A 12 9.69 -6.56 -9.00
CA MET A 12 10.36 -7.44 -8.04
C MET A 12 10.07 -8.91 -8.38
N GLU A 13 11.13 -9.71 -8.48
CA GLU A 13 11.03 -11.14 -8.77
C GLU A 13 10.81 -11.93 -7.49
N TRP A 14 9.67 -12.59 -7.38
CA TRP A 14 9.33 -13.47 -6.27
C TRP A 14 8.19 -14.41 -6.65
N SER A 15 7.95 -15.46 -5.87
CA SER A 15 6.98 -16.52 -6.19
C SER A 15 5.56 -16.04 -6.42
N GLY A 16 5.15 -14.92 -5.80
CA GLY A 16 3.82 -14.32 -5.93
C GLY A 16 3.73 -13.12 -6.86
N GLN A 17 4.75 -12.86 -7.69
CA GLN A 17 4.80 -11.66 -8.53
C GLN A 17 3.61 -11.55 -9.49
N LYS A 18 3.26 -12.65 -10.18
CA LYS A 18 2.19 -12.64 -11.19
C LYS A 18 0.84 -12.35 -10.56
N GLU A 19 0.56 -13.01 -9.45
CA GLU A 19 -0.68 -12.86 -8.71
C GLU A 19 -0.77 -11.51 -8.02
N PHE A 20 0.35 -10.97 -7.53
CA PHE A 20 0.43 -9.60 -7.05
C PHE A 20 0.11 -8.63 -8.19
N ALA A 21 0.72 -8.79 -9.38
CA ALA A 21 0.45 -7.91 -10.51
C ALA A 21 -1.04 -7.89 -10.89
N THR A 22 -1.70 -9.05 -10.87
CA THR A 22 -3.15 -9.19 -11.15
C THR A 22 -4.07 -8.85 -9.98
N SER A 23 -3.53 -8.70 -8.75
CA SER A 23 -4.34 -8.38 -7.58
C SER A 23 -4.98 -6.99 -7.73
N LEU A 24 -6.21 -6.87 -7.22
CA LEU A 24 -6.97 -5.63 -7.28
C LEU A 24 -6.45 -4.63 -6.25
N GLU A 25 -6.40 -3.35 -6.65
CA GLU A 25 -6.29 -2.26 -5.68
C GLU A 25 -7.64 -2.07 -5.02
N VAL A 26 -7.68 -2.11 -3.69
CA VAL A 26 -8.89 -1.88 -2.90
C VAL A 26 -8.74 -0.61 -2.07
N PRO A 27 -9.82 0.15 -1.83
CA PRO A 27 -9.79 1.28 -0.92
C PRO A 27 -9.36 0.86 0.48
N PHE A 28 -8.42 1.60 1.07
CA PHE A 28 -7.98 1.45 2.44
C PHE A 28 -8.72 2.46 3.31
N VAL A 29 -9.69 1.98 4.08
CA VAL A 29 -10.55 2.83 4.90
C VAL A 29 -10.09 2.80 6.36
N VAL A 30 -9.90 3.98 6.95
CA VAL A 30 -9.54 4.18 8.36
C VAL A 30 -10.54 5.16 8.96
N ASP A 31 -11.11 4.83 10.12
CA ASP A 31 -12.12 5.65 10.81
C ASP A 31 -13.29 6.10 9.89
N GLY A 32 -13.69 5.25 8.94
CA GLY A 32 -14.78 5.52 8.01
C GLY A 32 -14.42 6.41 6.82
N SER A 33 -13.17 6.85 6.67
CA SER A 33 -12.68 7.64 5.54
C SER A 33 -11.64 6.87 4.72
N GLU A 34 -11.64 7.05 3.40
CA GLU A 34 -10.63 6.45 2.51
C GLU A 34 -9.28 7.14 2.71
N ALA A 35 -8.35 6.43 3.37
CA ALA A 35 -7.01 6.91 3.68
C ALA A 35 -5.96 6.49 2.64
N GLY A 36 -6.35 5.71 1.63
CA GLY A 36 -5.43 5.27 0.59
C GLY A 36 -5.93 4.11 -0.26
N LEU A 37 -5.03 3.54 -1.05
CA LEU A 37 -5.26 2.36 -1.89
C LEU A 37 -4.30 1.24 -1.49
N LEU A 38 -4.86 0.07 -1.19
CA LEU A 38 -4.14 -1.12 -0.77
C LEU A 38 -4.11 -2.14 -1.91
N LYS A 39 -2.92 -2.67 -2.21
CA LYS A 39 -2.73 -3.82 -3.09
C LYS A 39 -1.99 -4.91 -2.34
N ARG A 40 -2.51 -6.13 -2.32
CA ARG A 40 -1.93 -7.23 -1.53
C ARG A 40 -2.05 -8.55 -2.25
N TYR A 41 -0.98 -9.35 -2.15
CA TYR A 41 -1.02 -10.76 -2.46
C TYR A 41 -0.07 -11.51 -1.51
N GLY A 42 -0.56 -12.57 -0.87
CA GLY A 42 0.23 -13.35 0.09
C GLY A 42 0.90 -12.48 1.16
N PRO A 43 2.23 -12.56 1.34
CA PRO A 43 2.97 -11.77 2.33
C PRO A 43 3.29 -10.33 1.89
N LEU A 44 3.06 -9.96 0.61
CA LEU A 44 3.40 -8.63 0.10
C LEU A 44 2.18 -7.72 0.05
N THR A 45 2.32 -6.56 0.70
CA THR A 45 1.33 -5.50 0.73
C THR A 45 1.97 -4.19 0.29
N PHE A 46 1.30 -3.47 -0.63
CA PHE A 46 1.67 -2.14 -1.07
C PHE A 46 0.51 -1.18 -0.78
N LEU A 47 0.73 -0.22 0.10
CA LEU A 47 -0.26 0.78 0.49
C LEU A 47 0.16 2.16 -0.01
N LYS A 48 -0.68 2.80 -0.83
CA LYS A 48 -0.55 4.20 -1.23
C LYS A 48 -1.40 5.04 -0.28
N VAL A 49 -0.76 5.79 0.62
CA VAL A 49 -1.47 6.63 1.60
C VAL A 49 -1.77 8.00 1.00
N HIS A 50 -3.01 8.46 1.12
CA HIS A 50 -3.42 9.82 0.73
C HIS A 50 -2.86 10.86 1.70
N ASP A 51 -2.58 12.06 1.20
CA ASP A 51 -2.14 13.20 2.01
C ASP A 51 -0.96 12.91 2.94
N ALA A 52 -0.04 12.03 2.50
CA ALA A 52 1.20 11.74 3.19
C ALA A 52 2.40 12.26 2.41
N GLY A 53 3.35 12.87 3.13
CA GLY A 53 4.66 13.21 2.64
C GLY A 53 5.64 12.05 2.77
N HIS A 54 6.93 12.37 2.87
CA HIS A 54 7.99 11.37 3.03
C HIS A 54 7.96 10.66 4.39
N MET A 55 7.30 11.24 5.39
CA MET A 55 7.25 10.74 6.76
C MET A 55 5.86 10.18 7.06
N VAL A 56 5.45 9.15 6.33
CA VAL A 56 4.10 8.56 6.43
C VAL A 56 3.62 8.32 7.88
N PRO A 57 4.42 7.78 8.82
CA PRO A 57 3.97 7.62 10.20
C PRO A 57 3.72 8.92 10.96
N MET A 58 4.40 10.02 10.61
CA MET A 58 4.15 11.33 11.21
C MET A 58 3.00 12.06 10.53
N ASP A 59 2.90 11.95 9.20
CA ASP A 59 1.87 12.64 8.42
C ASP A 59 0.49 11.97 8.59
N GLN A 60 0.46 10.64 8.67
CA GLN A 60 -0.76 9.83 8.73
C GLN A 60 -0.65 8.72 9.80
N PRO A 61 -0.55 9.08 11.09
CA PRO A 61 -0.22 8.15 12.18
C PRO A 61 -1.25 7.02 12.33
N LYS A 62 -2.55 7.32 12.17
CA LYS A 62 -3.62 6.34 12.24
C LYS A 62 -3.54 5.34 11.09
N THR A 63 -3.38 5.83 9.86
CA THR A 63 -3.24 5.01 8.66
C THR A 63 -2.01 4.11 8.74
N ALA A 64 -0.88 4.65 9.21
CA ALA A 64 0.34 3.87 9.42
C ALA A 64 0.16 2.78 10.48
N LEU A 65 -0.55 3.06 11.57
CA LEU A 65 -0.85 2.07 12.61
C LEU A 65 -1.76 0.97 12.08
N GLU A 66 -2.82 1.32 11.35
CA GLU A 66 -3.75 0.34 10.76
C GLU A 66 -3.06 -0.53 9.70
N MET A 67 -2.09 0.01 8.95
CA MET A 67 -1.28 -0.76 8.01
C MET A 67 -0.52 -1.90 8.71
N LEU A 68 0.05 -1.64 9.90
CA LEU A 68 0.82 -2.65 10.65
C LEU A 68 -0.05 -3.76 11.24
N LYS A 69 -1.35 -3.52 11.41
CA LYS A 69 -2.30 -4.51 11.93
C LYS A 69 -2.85 -5.45 10.85
N LYS A 70 -2.54 -5.22 9.57
CA LYS A 70 -3.06 -5.96 8.42
C LYS A 70 -2.05 -6.98 7.89
#